data_AF-A0A059LC09-F1
#
_entry.id   AF-A0A059LC09-F1
#
_cell.length_a   1.000
_cell.length_b   1.000
_cell.length_c   1.000
_cell.angle_alpha   90.00
_cell.angle_beta   90.00
_cell.angle_gamma   90.00
#
_symmetry.space_group_name_H-M   'P 1'
#
loop_
_entity.id
_entity.type
_entity.pdbx_description
1 polymer ?
#
loop_
_entity_poly.entity_id
_entity_poly.type
_entity_poly.pdbx_seq_one_letter_code
_entity_poly.pdbx_strand_id
1 'polypeptide(L)'
;MFEEQTLLGAAFGVSALPDSAFPELPPERLPDAVESCFSDLDARRPADVREAVRSLQASSAALIGSLHALALSLLRDAATRPRMLAWLGAALGCNAERMKMHPDLRVSSSDGFVLNLLGVLLRLCAPFLDVHGDKAWGKLLAAYVLDPAARVPHAPGETRLAATEAEVVAWGEELSRGAEAGGGAETGGAETRGEEIAEAAEAGGSKGAAGLKGAEQGKDSPSATSPRAYHFMCEAFFMTARCLGLGYVRVLDGLRHLNRRAGSYED
;
A
#
# COMPACT_ATOMS: atom_id res chain seq x y z
N MET A 1 15.56 3.55 -7.51
CA MET A 1 14.54 3.37 -6.45
C MET A 1 13.37 2.52 -6.98
N PHE A 2 12.62 1.79 -6.15
CA PHE A 2 11.49 0.95 -6.63
C PHE A 2 10.47 1.77 -7.45
N GLU A 3 10.21 3.01 -7.02
CA GLU A 3 9.30 3.93 -7.69
C GLU A 3 9.82 4.49 -9.04
N GLU A 4 11.08 4.26 -9.41
CA GLU A 4 11.66 4.62 -10.71
C GLU A 4 11.83 3.41 -11.63
N GLN A 5 11.89 2.22 -11.02
CA GLN A 5 12.13 0.96 -11.72
C GLN A 5 10.83 0.30 -12.20
N THR A 6 9.67 0.86 -11.83
CA THR A 6 8.36 0.29 -12.19
C THR A 6 7.43 1.36 -12.75
N LEU A 7 6.61 0.98 -13.74
CA LEU A 7 5.63 1.88 -14.37
C LEU A 7 4.63 2.43 -13.35
N LEU A 8 4.08 1.57 -12.50
CA LEU A 8 3.17 1.97 -11.42
C LEU A 8 3.90 2.80 -10.35
N GLY A 9 5.19 2.54 -10.16
CA GLY A 9 6.05 3.31 -9.27
C GLY A 9 5.99 4.80 -9.54
N ALA A 10 6.14 5.18 -10.81
CA ALA A 10 6.11 6.58 -11.23
C ALA A 10 4.77 7.26 -10.93
N ALA A 11 3.65 6.56 -11.17
CA ALA A 11 2.31 7.10 -10.90
C ALA A 11 2.03 7.25 -9.40
N PHE A 12 2.44 6.26 -8.58
CA PHE A 12 2.27 6.33 -7.14
C PHE A 12 3.17 7.37 -6.49
N GLY A 13 4.30 7.72 -7.10
CA GLY A 13 5.25 8.70 -6.56
C GLY A 13 4.83 10.17 -6.70
N VAL A 14 3.71 10.49 -7.37
CA VAL A 14 3.26 11.88 -7.54
C VAL A 14 2.74 12.43 -6.21
N SER A 15 3.33 13.52 -5.71
CA SER A 15 2.92 14.12 -4.43
C SER A 15 3.34 15.58 -4.31
N ALA A 16 2.50 16.39 -3.66
CA ALA A 16 2.83 17.75 -3.27
C ALA A 16 3.63 17.82 -1.95
N LEU A 17 3.88 16.68 -1.30
CA LEU A 17 4.70 16.62 -0.09
C LEU A 17 6.18 16.70 -0.47
N PRO A 18 6.94 17.65 0.09
CA PRO A 18 8.36 17.75 -0.18
C PRO A 18 9.08 16.51 0.37
N ASP A 19 9.88 15.86 -0.47
CA ASP A 19 10.73 14.75 -0.04
C ASP A 19 12.17 15.20 0.13
N SER A 20 12.58 15.38 1.38
CA SER A 20 13.93 15.83 1.72
C SER A 20 15.05 14.84 1.33
N ALA A 21 14.72 13.56 1.12
CA ALA A 21 15.69 12.56 0.68
C ALA A 21 15.95 12.65 -0.83
N PHE A 22 15.03 13.27 -1.59
CA PHE A 22 15.04 13.27 -3.05
C PHE A 22 14.70 14.65 -3.65
N PRO A 23 15.56 15.67 -3.46
CA PRO A 23 15.33 17.02 -3.98
C PRO A 23 15.40 17.11 -5.52
N GLU A 24 15.93 16.08 -6.20
CA GLU A 24 16.15 16.06 -7.65
C GLU A 24 15.05 15.32 -8.44
N LEU A 25 13.93 14.94 -7.80
CA LEU A 25 12.84 14.29 -8.52
C LEU A 25 12.26 15.22 -9.62
N PRO A 26 11.84 14.66 -10.77
CA PRO A 26 11.24 15.45 -11.84
C PRO A 26 10.05 16.29 -11.34
N PRO A 27 9.84 17.52 -11.85
CA PRO A 27 8.76 18.41 -11.43
C PRO A 27 7.36 17.78 -11.57
N GLU A 28 7.17 16.85 -12.51
CA GLU A 28 5.92 16.13 -12.70
C GLU A 28 5.59 15.20 -11.52
N ARG A 29 6.61 14.76 -10.77
CA ARG A 29 6.48 13.89 -9.60
C ARG A 29 6.50 14.69 -8.30
N LEU A 30 7.29 15.75 -8.26
CA LEU A 30 7.43 16.65 -7.12
C LEU A 30 7.13 18.09 -7.58
N PRO A 31 5.85 18.44 -7.80
CA PRO A 31 5.48 19.82 -8.09
C PRO A 31 5.93 20.71 -6.93
N ASP A 32 6.45 21.90 -7.26
CA ASP A 32 6.84 22.89 -6.25
C ASP A 32 5.61 23.55 -5.62
N ALA A 33 4.96 22.78 -4.75
CA ALA A 33 3.79 23.21 -4.01
C ALA A 33 4.13 24.36 -3.05
N VAL A 34 5.39 24.48 -2.62
CA VAL A 34 5.82 25.55 -1.73
C VAL A 34 5.74 26.88 -2.48
N GLU A 35 6.38 26.99 -3.64
CA GLU A 35 6.32 28.21 -4.44
C GLU A 35 4.90 28.48 -4.97
N SER A 36 4.21 27.44 -5.50
CA SER A 36 2.91 27.65 -6.13
C SER A 36 1.80 28.00 -5.14
N CYS A 37 1.84 27.42 -3.93
CA CYS A 37 0.73 27.51 -2.97
C CYS A 37 1.07 28.36 -1.74
N PHE A 38 2.36 28.50 -1.40
CA PHE A 38 2.82 29.06 -0.14
C PHE A 38 3.94 30.11 -0.31
N SER A 39 4.08 30.73 -1.49
CA SER A 39 4.91 31.92 -1.67
C SER A 39 4.40 33.12 -0.86
N ASP A 40 5.32 33.95 -0.35
CA ASP A 40 5.04 35.19 0.39
C ASP A 40 4.08 35.02 1.58
N LEU A 41 4.31 34.01 2.43
CA LEU A 41 3.43 33.71 3.57
C LEU A 41 3.19 34.91 4.51
N ASP A 42 4.19 35.76 4.70
CA ASP A 42 4.10 36.95 5.57
C ASP A 42 3.06 37.97 5.08
N ALA A 43 2.82 38.01 3.77
CA ALA A 43 1.86 38.91 3.13
C ALA A 43 0.51 38.24 2.84
N ARG A 44 0.41 36.91 2.95
CA ARG A 44 -0.80 36.16 2.62
C ARG A 44 -1.82 36.20 3.75
N ARG A 45 -3.11 36.24 3.37
CA ARG A 45 -4.19 36.13 4.34
C ARG A 45 -4.33 34.67 4.79
N PRO A 46 -4.65 34.40 6.08
CA PRO A 46 -4.86 33.04 6.57
C PRO A 46 -5.94 32.25 5.80
N ALA A 47 -6.91 32.94 5.21
CA ALA A 47 -7.94 32.31 4.38
C ALA A 47 -7.37 31.73 3.07
N ASP A 48 -6.45 32.44 2.42
CA ASP A 48 -5.85 32.01 1.16
C ASP A 48 -4.94 30.78 1.39
N VAL A 49 -4.21 30.75 2.52
CA VAL A 49 -3.40 29.59 2.93
C VAL A 49 -4.28 28.36 3.17
N ARG A 50 -5.42 28.52 3.87
CA ARG A 50 -6.36 27.41 4.08
C ARG A 50 -6.96 26.89 2.78
N GLU A 51 -7.25 27.78 1.84
CA GLU A 51 -7.79 27.39 0.54
C GLU A 51 -6.74 26.62 -0.28
N ALA A 52 -5.48 27.05 -0.24
CA ALA A 52 -4.38 26.32 -0.85
C ALA A 52 -4.23 24.90 -0.27
N VAL A 53 -4.28 24.76 1.06
CA VAL A 53 -4.26 23.44 1.73
C VAL A 53 -5.43 22.56 1.28
N ARG A 54 -6.65 23.10 1.21
CA ARG A 54 -7.84 22.36 0.74
C ARG A 54 -7.68 21.89 -0.70
N SER A 55 -7.15 22.74 -1.57
CA SER A 55 -6.89 22.40 -2.97
C SER A 55 -5.89 21.25 -3.10
N LEU A 56 -4.80 21.28 -2.32
CA LEU A 56 -3.82 20.19 -2.28
C LEU A 56 -4.43 18.89 -1.74
N GLN A 57 -5.22 18.96 -0.67
CA GLN A 57 -5.92 17.79 -0.12
C GLN A 57 -6.89 17.18 -1.13
N ALA A 58 -7.67 18.00 -1.85
CA ALA A 58 -8.59 17.54 -2.88
C ALA A 58 -7.84 16.87 -4.05
N SER A 59 -6.72 17.47 -4.48
CA SER A 59 -5.86 16.93 -5.53
C SER A 59 -5.25 15.57 -5.13
N SER A 60 -4.72 15.44 -3.92
CA SER A 60 -4.21 14.17 -3.39
C SER A 60 -5.32 13.12 -3.29
N ALA A 61 -6.52 13.48 -2.81
CA ALA A 61 -7.63 12.55 -2.71
C ALA A 61 -8.10 12.03 -4.09
N ALA A 62 -8.09 12.89 -5.10
CA ALA A 62 -8.40 12.54 -6.49
C ALA A 62 -7.33 11.65 -7.13
N LEU A 63 -6.05 11.94 -6.89
CA LEU A 63 -4.93 11.11 -7.32
C LEU A 63 -5.03 9.70 -6.74
N ILE A 64 -5.18 9.58 -5.42
CA ILE A 64 -5.40 8.28 -4.75
C ILE A 64 -6.65 7.58 -5.32
N GLY A 65 -7.65 8.33 -5.79
CA GLY A 65 -8.85 7.82 -6.49
C GLY A 65 -8.51 7.10 -7.76
N SER A 66 -7.75 7.78 -8.60
CA SER A 66 -7.30 7.26 -9.89
C SER A 66 -6.35 6.08 -9.72
N LEU A 67 -5.40 6.16 -8.77
CA LEU A 67 -4.48 5.06 -8.45
C LEU A 67 -5.23 3.83 -7.93
N HIS A 68 -6.23 4.03 -7.07
CA HIS A 68 -7.08 2.95 -6.58
C HIS A 68 -7.87 2.30 -7.72
N ALA A 69 -8.52 3.09 -8.58
CA ALA A 69 -9.27 2.57 -9.72
C ALA A 69 -8.38 1.75 -10.67
N LEU A 70 -7.16 2.24 -10.92
CA LEU A 70 -6.15 1.53 -11.71
C LEU A 70 -5.75 0.21 -11.05
N ALA A 71 -5.35 0.23 -9.78
CA ALA A 71 -4.96 -0.96 -9.03
C ALA A 71 -6.09 -1.99 -9.00
N LEU A 72 -7.31 -1.53 -8.76
CA LEU A 72 -8.50 -2.37 -8.69
C LEU A 72 -8.86 -2.98 -10.06
N SER A 73 -8.65 -2.27 -11.16
CA SER A 73 -8.83 -2.83 -12.50
C SER A 73 -7.90 -4.04 -12.74
N LEU A 74 -6.64 -3.93 -12.30
CA LEU A 74 -5.64 -5.01 -12.38
C LEU A 74 -5.93 -6.14 -11.38
N LEU A 75 -6.62 -5.87 -10.28
CA LEU A 75 -7.02 -6.89 -9.31
C LEU A 75 -8.29 -7.66 -9.72
N ARG A 76 -9.16 -7.05 -10.53
CA ARG A 76 -10.39 -7.70 -11.02
C ARG A 76 -10.09 -8.79 -12.04
N ASP A 77 -9.19 -8.54 -12.98
CA ASP A 77 -8.80 -9.55 -13.97
C ASP A 77 -7.94 -10.66 -13.35
N ALA A 78 -8.34 -11.90 -13.56
CA ALA A 78 -7.65 -13.08 -13.02
C ALA A 78 -6.22 -13.22 -13.57
N ALA A 79 -5.95 -12.74 -14.80
CA ALA A 79 -4.63 -12.81 -15.39
C ALA A 79 -3.65 -11.79 -14.79
N THR A 80 -4.12 -10.59 -14.43
CA THR A 80 -3.29 -9.52 -13.84
C THR A 80 -3.25 -9.57 -12.31
N ARG A 81 -4.27 -10.11 -11.65
CA ARG A 81 -4.40 -10.11 -10.18
C ARG A 81 -3.17 -10.65 -9.43
N PRO A 82 -2.58 -11.81 -9.79
CA PRO A 82 -1.39 -12.32 -9.09
C PRO A 82 -0.19 -11.38 -9.21
N ARG A 83 -0.05 -10.70 -10.36
CA ARG A 83 1.04 -9.75 -10.64
C ARG A 83 0.82 -8.43 -9.91
N MET A 84 -0.42 -7.94 -9.82
CA MET A 84 -0.72 -6.73 -9.06
C MET A 84 -0.49 -6.95 -7.56
N LEU A 85 -0.93 -8.08 -7.01
CA LEU A 85 -0.63 -8.45 -5.63
C LEU A 85 0.89 -8.63 -5.39
N ALA A 86 1.63 -9.15 -6.37
CA ALA A 86 3.09 -9.24 -6.30
C ALA A 86 3.76 -7.88 -6.31
N TRP A 87 3.28 -6.97 -7.14
CA TRP A 87 3.79 -5.61 -7.18
C TRP A 87 3.52 -4.88 -5.85
N LEU A 88 2.33 -5.02 -5.26
CA LEU A 88 2.02 -4.44 -3.94
C LEU A 88 2.93 -4.99 -2.84
N GLY A 89 3.12 -6.32 -2.80
CA GLY A 89 4.03 -6.95 -1.84
C GLY A 89 5.49 -6.49 -2.02
N ALA A 90 5.96 -6.43 -3.27
CA ALA A 90 7.30 -5.95 -3.59
C ALA A 90 7.48 -4.47 -3.20
N ALA A 91 6.49 -3.62 -3.45
CA ALA A 91 6.50 -2.21 -3.06
C ALA A 91 6.67 -2.05 -1.54
N LEU A 92 5.99 -2.87 -0.74
CA LEU A 92 6.13 -2.88 0.72
C LEU A 92 7.51 -3.39 1.15
N GLY A 93 7.98 -4.48 0.54
CA GLY A 93 9.28 -5.08 0.84
C GLY A 93 10.45 -4.12 0.56
N CYS A 94 10.43 -3.42 -0.57
CA CYS A 94 11.43 -2.42 -0.92
C CYS A 94 11.45 -1.20 0.02
N ASN A 95 10.40 -1.02 0.84
CA ASN A 95 10.31 0.07 1.81
C ASN A 95 10.62 -0.37 3.24
N ALA A 96 10.99 -1.64 3.49
CA ALA A 96 11.22 -2.16 4.84
C ALA A 96 12.25 -1.36 5.66
N GLU A 97 13.23 -0.71 5.01
CA GLU A 97 14.22 0.17 5.66
C GLU A 97 13.57 1.27 6.50
N ARG A 98 12.41 1.79 6.05
CA ARG A 98 11.64 2.84 6.73
C ARG A 98 11.21 2.43 8.14
N MET A 99 11.16 1.13 8.46
CA MET A 99 10.78 0.63 9.80
C MET A 99 11.93 0.63 10.80
N LYS A 100 13.18 0.86 10.39
CA LYS A 100 14.32 0.87 11.32
C LYS A 100 14.33 2.12 12.20
N MET A 101 15.00 2.06 13.35
CA MET A 101 15.18 3.21 14.25
C MET A 101 15.88 4.39 13.56
N HIS A 102 16.87 4.09 12.71
CA HIS A 102 17.60 5.05 11.88
C HIS A 102 17.49 4.63 10.42
N PRO A 103 16.39 4.96 9.73
CA PRO A 103 16.18 4.54 8.35
C PRO A 103 17.09 5.33 7.39
N ASP A 104 17.70 4.66 6.41
CA ASP A 104 18.25 5.34 5.24
C ASP A 104 17.13 5.53 4.20
N LEU A 105 16.61 6.74 4.11
CA LEU A 105 15.51 7.04 3.19
C LEU A 105 15.94 7.00 1.72
N ARG A 106 17.24 7.12 1.40
CA ARG A 106 17.75 7.12 0.02
C ARG A 106 17.61 5.77 -0.69
N VAL A 107 17.48 4.70 0.09
CA VAL A 107 17.23 3.34 -0.44
C VAL A 107 15.75 2.94 -0.37
N SER A 108 14.90 3.82 0.17
CA SER A 108 13.45 3.65 0.25
C SER A 108 12.73 4.44 -0.83
N SER A 109 11.43 4.21 -1.00
CA SER A 109 10.59 5.08 -1.82
C SER A 109 10.22 6.36 -1.07
N SER A 110 9.80 7.36 -1.83
CA SER A 110 9.44 8.69 -1.33
C SER A 110 8.25 8.66 -0.36
N ASP A 111 8.14 9.69 0.48
CA ASP A 111 7.01 9.85 1.40
C ASP A 111 5.68 9.92 0.65
N GLY A 112 5.67 10.63 -0.49
CA GLY A 112 4.53 10.69 -1.40
C GLY A 112 4.11 9.33 -1.92
N PHE A 113 5.07 8.53 -2.39
CA PHE A 113 4.82 7.17 -2.86
C PHE A 113 4.16 6.30 -1.79
N VAL A 114 4.73 6.27 -0.58
CA VAL A 114 4.25 5.37 0.48
C VAL A 114 2.89 5.82 1.01
N LEU A 115 2.60 7.13 1.08
CA LEU A 115 1.28 7.62 1.47
C LEU A 115 0.21 7.33 0.42
N ASN A 116 0.53 7.46 -0.86
CA ASN A 116 -0.38 7.06 -1.94
C ASN A 116 -0.64 5.56 -1.92
N LEU A 117 0.41 4.75 -1.71
CA LEU A 117 0.29 3.29 -1.54
C LEU A 117 -0.63 2.93 -0.37
N LEU A 118 -0.44 3.56 0.79
CA LEU A 118 -1.31 3.38 1.95
C LEU A 118 -2.76 3.79 1.65
N GLY A 119 -2.97 4.92 0.97
CA GLY A 119 -4.30 5.39 0.59
C GLY A 119 -5.04 4.41 -0.33
N VAL A 120 -4.33 3.80 -1.28
CA VAL A 120 -4.89 2.74 -2.15
C VAL A 120 -5.24 1.50 -1.35
N LEU A 121 -4.32 1.02 -0.50
CA LEU A 121 -4.52 -0.17 0.34
C LEU A 121 -5.71 0.00 1.32
N LEU A 122 -5.84 1.17 1.96
CA LEU A 122 -6.98 1.49 2.81
C LEU A 122 -8.30 1.44 2.03
N ARG A 123 -8.34 1.94 0.80
CA ARG A 123 -9.54 1.89 -0.05
C ARG A 123 -9.89 0.47 -0.52
N LEU A 124 -8.89 -0.37 -0.75
CA LEU A 124 -9.11 -1.80 -1.03
C LEU A 124 -9.72 -2.53 0.19
N CYS A 125 -9.38 -2.11 1.40
CA CYS A 125 -9.89 -2.68 2.64
C CYS A 125 -11.25 -2.14 3.10
N ALA A 126 -11.54 -0.88 2.79
CA ALA A 126 -12.77 -0.19 3.19
C ALA A 126 -14.07 -1.01 3.01
N PRO A 127 -14.33 -1.70 1.88
CA PRO A 127 -15.60 -2.41 1.67
C PRO A 127 -15.81 -3.66 2.55
N PHE A 128 -14.75 -4.16 3.20
CA PHE A 128 -14.86 -5.34 4.07
C PHE A 128 -14.50 -5.07 5.54
N LEU A 129 -13.94 -3.90 5.87
CA LEU A 129 -13.65 -3.48 7.23
C LEU A 129 -14.77 -2.63 7.86
N ASP A 130 -16.03 -2.95 7.55
CA ASP A 130 -17.17 -2.33 8.20
C ASP A 130 -17.26 -2.80 9.67
N VAL A 131 -17.44 -1.85 10.60
CA VAL A 131 -17.57 -2.10 12.05
C VAL A 131 -18.78 -2.99 12.34
N HIS A 132 -19.77 -2.98 11.46
CA HIS A 132 -20.98 -3.80 11.59
C HIS A 132 -20.99 -5.01 10.64
N GLY A 133 -19.92 -5.24 9.89
CA GLY A 133 -19.84 -6.30 8.88
C GLY A 133 -19.07 -7.53 9.34
N ASP A 134 -19.60 -8.72 9.00
CA ASP A 134 -18.93 -10.00 9.24
C ASP A 134 -18.14 -10.52 8.02
N LYS A 135 -18.11 -9.74 6.92
CA LYS A 135 -17.55 -10.16 5.62
C LYS A 135 -16.06 -10.57 5.71
N ALA A 136 -15.28 -9.94 6.59
CA ALA A 136 -13.84 -10.16 6.69
C ALA A 136 -13.45 -11.32 7.62
N TRP A 137 -14.13 -11.49 8.77
CA TRP A 137 -13.59 -12.27 9.89
C TRP A 137 -13.32 -13.74 9.58
N GLY A 138 -14.16 -14.38 8.75
CA GLY A 138 -13.94 -15.77 8.33
C GLY A 138 -12.81 -15.96 7.29
N LYS A 139 -12.33 -14.87 6.69
CA LYS A 139 -11.35 -14.89 5.59
C LYS A 139 -10.00 -14.30 6.00
N LEU A 140 -9.91 -13.63 7.15
CA LEU A 140 -8.67 -13.15 7.74
C LEU A 140 -8.01 -14.27 8.54
N LEU A 141 -6.86 -14.73 8.07
CA LEU A 141 -6.10 -15.80 8.71
C LEU A 141 -4.92 -15.21 9.47
N ALA A 142 -4.96 -15.26 10.81
CA ALA A 142 -3.86 -14.78 11.65
C ALA A 142 -2.52 -15.48 11.33
N ALA A 143 -2.58 -16.72 10.87
CA ALA A 143 -1.41 -17.50 10.45
C ALA A 143 -0.67 -16.91 9.22
N TYR A 144 -1.29 -15.98 8.49
CA TYR A 144 -0.70 -15.33 7.31
C TYR A 144 0.71 -14.79 7.57
N VAL A 145 0.90 -14.09 8.69
CA VAL A 145 2.21 -13.45 9.00
C VAL A 145 3.27 -14.47 9.41
N LEU A 146 2.88 -15.69 9.77
CA LEU A 146 3.78 -16.77 10.16
C LEU A 146 4.23 -17.60 8.95
N ASP A 147 3.52 -17.50 7.82
CA ASP A 147 3.82 -18.25 6.62
C ASP A 147 4.95 -17.56 5.83
N PRO A 148 6.13 -18.19 5.68
CA PRO A 148 7.23 -17.62 4.89
C PRO A 148 6.87 -17.40 3.41
N ALA A 149 5.84 -18.07 2.90
CA ALA A 149 5.34 -17.92 1.54
C ALA A 149 4.37 -16.75 1.36
N ALA A 150 3.88 -16.16 2.45
CA ALA A 150 3.04 -14.97 2.39
C ALA A 150 3.80 -13.79 1.78
N ARG A 151 3.08 -12.81 1.23
CA ARG A 151 3.70 -11.64 0.60
C ARG A 151 4.30 -10.67 1.59
N VAL A 152 3.74 -10.65 2.80
CA VAL A 152 4.19 -9.82 3.92
C VAL A 152 4.39 -10.72 5.14
N PRO A 153 5.40 -11.61 5.08
CA PRO A 153 5.71 -12.47 6.22
C PRO A 153 6.35 -11.64 7.32
N HIS A 154 6.34 -12.18 8.53
CA HIS A 154 7.11 -11.62 9.64
C HIS A 154 8.61 -11.66 9.30
N ALA A 155 9.28 -10.51 9.27
CA ALA A 155 10.73 -10.48 9.02
C ALA A 155 11.53 -10.78 10.30
N PRO A 156 12.70 -11.44 10.20
CA PRO A 156 13.57 -11.65 11.36
C PRO A 156 13.95 -10.33 12.04
N GLY A 157 13.90 -10.30 13.37
CA GLY A 157 14.26 -9.11 14.15
C GLY A 157 13.18 -8.03 14.26
N GLU A 158 11.99 -8.25 13.69
CA GLU A 158 10.85 -7.37 13.96
C GLU A 158 10.34 -7.52 15.40
N THR A 159 10.00 -6.38 16.01
CA THR A 159 9.45 -6.35 17.36
C THR A 159 8.01 -6.85 17.34
N ARG A 160 7.72 -7.84 18.18
CA ARG A 160 6.40 -8.46 18.33
C ARG A 160 5.71 -7.92 19.58
N LEU A 161 4.39 -8.08 19.64
CA LEU A 161 3.60 -7.64 20.80
C LEU A 161 3.93 -8.45 22.07
N ALA A 162 3.93 -9.78 21.97
CA ALA A 162 4.11 -10.67 23.10
C ALA A 162 4.64 -12.05 22.66
N ALA A 163 5.71 -12.05 21.86
CA ALA A 163 6.34 -13.28 21.39
C ALA A 163 7.84 -13.07 21.15
N THR A 164 8.62 -14.10 21.41
CA THR A 164 10.04 -14.18 21.09
C THR A 164 10.27 -14.63 19.64
N GLU A 165 11.49 -14.44 19.14
CA GLU A 165 11.87 -14.92 17.81
C GLU A 165 11.73 -16.45 17.71
N ALA A 166 12.17 -17.18 18.74
CA ALA A 166 12.12 -18.63 18.77
C ALA A 166 10.68 -19.18 18.73
N GLU A 167 9.75 -18.54 19.45
CA GLU A 167 8.34 -18.94 19.45
C GLU A 167 7.70 -18.77 18.07
N VAL A 168 7.97 -17.65 17.38
CA VAL A 168 7.43 -17.40 16.05
C VAL A 168 7.97 -18.39 15.01
N VAL A 169 9.25 -18.72 15.07
CA VAL A 169 9.85 -19.75 14.22
C VAL A 169 9.16 -21.10 14.47
N ALA A 170 9.01 -21.51 15.73
CA ALA A 170 8.35 -22.76 16.10
C ALA A 170 6.90 -22.83 15.61
N TRP A 171 6.13 -21.73 15.71
CA TRP A 171 4.77 -21.68 15.19
C TRP A 171 4.70 -21.76 13.65
N GLY A 172 5.66 -21.16 12.95
CA GLY A 172 5.77 -21.28 11.49
C GLY A 172 6.07 -22.70 11.02
N GLU A 173 6.94 -23.41 11.74
CA GLU A 173 7.23 -24.83 11.49
C GLU A 173 6.01 -25.72 11.76
N GLU A 174 5.26 -25.45 12.84
CA GLU A 174 4.01 -26.15 13.14
C GLU A 174 2.95 -25.93 12.05
N LEU A 175 2.79 -24.69 11.58
CA LEU A 175 1.87 -24.35 10.49
C LEU A 175 2.23 -25.07 9.18
N SER A 176 3.53 -25.21 8.91
CA SER A 176 4.05 -25.92 7.73
C SER A 176 3.80 -27.43 7.84
N ARG A 177 4.05 -28.03 9.01
CA ARG A 177 3.79 -29.45 9.28
C ARG A 177 2.29 -29.79 9.24
N GLY A 178 1.44 -28.90 9.74
CA GLY A 178 -0.02 -29.03 9.63
C GLY A 178 -0.53 -28.98 8.18
N ALA A 179 0.19 -28.29 7.29
CA ALA A 179 -0.08 -28.26 5.86
C ALA A 179 0.13 -29.60 5.17
N GLU A 180 1.21 -30.28 5.55
CA GLU A 180 1.66 -31.53 4.92
C GLU A 180 0.88 -32.74 5.45
N ALA A 181 0.49 -32.72 6.73
CA ALA A 181 -0.30 -33.78 7.35
C ALA A 181 -1.80 -33.74 6.98
N GLY A 182 -2.35 -32.55 6.73
CA GLY A 182 -3.71 -32.36 6.24
C GLY A 182 -3.73 -32.23 4.72
N GLY A 183 -3.64 -33.34 3.99
CA GLY A 183 -3.68 -33.35 2.53
C GLY A 183 -4.81 -32.48 1.97
N GLY A 184 -4.45 -31.35 1.37
CA GLY A 184 -5.36 -30.43 0.69
C GLY A 184 -6.38 -29.75 1.60
N ALA A 185 -5.93 -28.86 2.49
CA ALA A 185 -6.84 -27.88 3.09
C ALA A 185 -7.59 -27.13 1.96
N GLU A 186 -8.92 -27.22 2.02
CA GLU A 186 -9.90 -26.69 1.08
C GLU A 186 -9.42 -25.37 0.44
N THR A 187 -9.04 -25.47 -0.83
CA THR A 187 -8.88 -24.31 -1.68
C THR A 187 -10.28 -23.77 -1.95
N GLY A 188 -10.74 -22.89 -1.06
CA GLY A 188 -12.03 -22.21 -1.19
C GLY A 188 -12.17 -21.57 -2.57
N GLY A 189 -13.10 -22.11 -3.36
CA GLY A 189 -13.80 -21.55 -4.51
C GLY A 189 -13.04 -20.53 -5.36
N ALA A 190 -12.43 -20.99 -6.45
CA ALA A 190 -11.88 -20.12 -7.49
C ALA A 190 -12.96 -19.34 -8.29
N GLU A 191 -14.23 -19.77 -8.25
CA GLU A 191 -15.28 -19.28 -9.16
C GLU A 191 -16.05 -18.04 -8.66
N THR A 192 -16.10 -17.73 -7.36
CA THR A 192 -16.81 -16.54 -6.80
C THR A 192 -15.93 -15.28 -6.65
N ARG A 193 -14.66 -15.35 -7.07
CA ARG A 193 -13.60 -14.40 -6.67
C ARG A 193 -13.59 -13.06 -7.40
N GLY A 194 -14.25 -12.97 -8.56
CA GLY A 194 -14.37 -11.72 -9.34
C GLY A 194 -15.52 -10.82 -8.86
N GLU A 195 -16.60 -11.43 -8.37
CA GLU A 195 -17.83 -10.74 -7.95
C GLU A 195 -17.64 -10.01 -6.63
N GLU A 196 -16.97 -10.61 -5.64
CA GLU A 196 -16.73 -9.96 -4.34
C GLU A 196 -15.84 -8.70 -4.44
N ILE A 197 -14.86 -8.69 -5.34
CA ILE A 197 -14.00 -7.53 -5.61
C ILE A 197 -14.79 -6.44 -6.35
N ALA A 198 -15.77 -6.83 -7.18
CA ALA A 198 -16.63 -5.90 -7.90
C ALA A 198 -17.70 -5.26 -7.00
N GLU A 199 -18.36 -6.04 -6.13
CA GLU A 199 -19.33 -5.54 -5.14
C GLU A 199 -18.68 -4.56 -4.16
N ALA A 200 -17.46 -4.88 -3.71
CA ALA A 200 -16.62 -4.01 -2.89
C ALA A 200 -16.29 -2.67 -3.56
N ALA A 201 -16.21 -2.63 -4.89
CA ALA A 201 -15.90 -1.43 -5.67
C ALA A 201 -17.12 -0.52 -5.90
N GLU A 202 -18.30 -1.11 -6.07
CA GLU A 202 -19.55 -0.40 -6.38
C GLU A 202 -20.05 0.45 -5.19
N ALA A 203 -19.62 0.14 -3.96
CA ALA A 203 -19.90 0.94 -2.77
C ALA A 203 -19.12 2.28 -2.72
N GLY A 204 -18.19 2.51 -3.65
CA GLY A 204 -17.26 3.64 -3.61
C GLY A 204 -16.90 4.23 -4.97
N GLY A 205 -17.88 4.72 -5.74
CA GLY A 205 -17.63 5.84 -6.68
C GLY A 205 -18.32 5.82 -8.05
N SER A 206 -18.92 6.99 -8.34
CA SER A 206 -19.40 7.61 -9.58
C SER A 206 -19.24 6.87 -10.93
N LYS A 207 -20.38 6.78 -11.64
CA LYS A 207 -20.50 6.25 -13.01
C LYS A 207 -19.72 7.08 -14.03
N GLY A 208 -18.84 6.42 -14.78
CA GLY A 208 -18.27 6.95 -16.01
C GLY A 208 -17.44 5.89 -16.72
N ALA A 209 -18.06 5.10 -17.59
CA ALA A 209 -17.36 4.13 -18.43
C ALA A 209 -17.89 4.18 -19.87
N ALA A 210 -16.98 4.48 -20.79
CA ALA A 210 -16.95 4.01 -22.17
C ALA A 210 -15.49 3.54 -22.36
N GLY A 211 -15.14 2.34 -22.80
CA GLY A 211 -15.83 1.33 -23.58
C GLY A 211 -14.86 0.92 -24.68
N LEU A 212 -14.07 -0.14 -24.49
CA LEU A 212 -13.27 -0.75 -25.56
C LEU A 212 -13.15 -2.26 -25.36
N LYS A 213 -13.47 -2.99 -26.44
CA LYS A 213 -13.39 -4.45 -26.61
C LYS A 213 -12.15 -4.84 -27.42
N GLY A 214 -11.66 -6.07 -27.19
CA GLY A 214 -10.72 -6.83 -28.02
C GLY A 214 -9.31 -6.88 -27.42
N ALA A 215 -8.53 -7.96 -27.47
CA ALA A 215 -8.60 -9.20 -28.26
C ALA A 215 -7.77 -10.32 -27.58
N GLU A 216 -7.55 -11.41 -28.31
CA GLU A 216 -7.41 -12.81 -27.90
C GLU A 216 -6.05 -13.29 -27.33
N GLN A 217 -6.15 -14.53 -26.82
CA GLN A 217 -5.20 -15.46 -26.22
C GLN A 217 -3.79 -15.51 -26.85
N GLY A 218 -2.78 -15.43 -25.97
CA GLY A 218 -1.43 -15.94 -26.17
C GLY A 218 -1.03 -16.82 -24.98
N LYS A 219 -0.82 -18.10 -25.24
CA LYS A 219 -0.49 -19.17 -24.29
C LYS A 219 1.03 -19.27 -24.19
N ASP A 220 1.64 -18.87 -23.08
CA ASP A 220 3.02 -19.26 -22.76
C ASP A 220 3.33 -19.28 -21.25
N SER A 221 3.69 -20.50 -20.83
CA SER A 221 4.62 -20.95 -19.78
C SER A 221 4.42 -20.63 -18.29
N PRO A 222 4.62 -21.62 -17.40
CA PRO A 222 4.35 -21.53 -15.97
C PRO A 222 5.57 -20.97 -15.24
N SER A 223 5.40 -19.89 -14.48
CA SER A 223 6.45 -19.42 -13.57
C SER A 223 5.84 -18.97 -12.25
N ALA A 224 6.37 -19.59 -11.19
CA ALA A 224 6.12 -19.37 -9.76
C ALA A 224 4.73 -19.82 -9.27
N THR A 225 4.60 -21.12 -9.03
CA THR A 225 3.58 -21.69 -8.15
C THR A 225 3.73 -21.03 -6.77
N SER A 226 2.81 -20.15 -6.40
CA SER A 226 2.75 -19.58 -5.05
C SER A 226 2.44 -20.70 -4.04
N PRO A 227 3.25 -20.90 -2.98
CA PRO A 227 2.94 -21.84 -1.92
C PRO A 227 1.78 -21.24 -1.12
N ARG A 228 0.60 -21.89 -1.15
CA ARG A 228 -0.68 -21.44 -0.54
C ARG A 228 -1.22 -20.08 -1.02
N ALA A 229 -2.38 -20.11 -1.67
CA ALA A 229 -3.07 -18.90 -2.09
C ALA A 229 -3.98 -18.38 -0.96
N TYR A 230 -3.61 -17.26 -0.34
CA TYR A 230 -4.47 -16.59 0.63
C TYR A 230 -5.66 -15.87 -0.05
N HIS A 231 -6.73 -15.70 0.73
CA HIS A 231 -7.86 -14.89 0.28
C HIS A 231 -7.43 -13.44 0.07
N PHE A 232 -8.00 -12.76 -0.94
CA PHE A 232 -7.64 -11.38 -1.27
C PHE A 232 -7.78 -10.43 -0.08
N MET A 233 -8.88 -10.55 0.68
CA MET A 233 -9.10 -9.72 1.87
C MET A 233 -8.02 -9.91 2.95
N CYS A 234 -7.51 -11.14 3.11
CA CYS A 234 -6.39 -11.42 4.02
C CYS A 234 -5.12 -10.71 3.56
N GLU A 235 -4.77 -10.88 2.28
CA GLU A 235 -3.61 -10.23 1.66
C GLU A 235 -3.70 -8.71 1.78
N ALA A 236 -4.83 -8.11 1.37
CA ALA A 236 -5.06 -6.68 1.43
C ALA A 236 -4.98 -6.15 2.86
N PHE A 237 -5.58 -6.85 3.83
CA PHE A 237 -5.55 -6.47 5.24
C PHE A 237 -4.12 -6.40 5.79
N PHE A 238 -3.33 -7.46 5.64
CA PHE A 238 -1.96 -7.50 6.17
C PHE A 238 -1.01 -6.58 5.41
N MET A 239 -1.16 -6.44 4.08
CA MET A 239 -0.44 -5.42 3.31
C MET A 239 -0.76 -4.00 3.81
N THR A 240 -2.03 -3.71 4.10
CA THR A 240 -2.46 -2.40 4.64
C THR A 240 -1.87 -2.16 6.02
N ALA A 241 -1.95 -3.15 6.92
CA ALA A 241 -1.39 -3.06 8.27
C ALA A 241 0.12 -2.81 8.23
N ARG A 242 0.85 -3.49 7.33
CA ARG A 242 2.28 -3.24 7.12
C ARG A 242 2.54 -1.83 6.59
N CYS A 243 1.77 -1.40 5.60
CA CYS A 243 1.94 -0.08 4.98
C CYS A 243 1.67 1.07 5.96
N LEU A 244 0.80 0.87 6.95
CA LEU A 244 0.51 1.87 7.98
C LEU A 244 1.76 2.25 8.78
N GLY A 245 2.58 1.26 9.14
CA GLY A 245 3.87 1.48 9.81
C GLY A 245 4.90 2.15 8.91
N LEU A 246 4.99 1.71 7.65
CA LEU A 246 5.95 2.22 6.66
C LEU A 246 5.67 3.68 6.26
N GLY A 247 4.39 4.02 6.11
CA GLY A 247 3.91 5.30 5.62
C GLY A 247 3.57 6.26 6.75
N TYR A 248 2.33 6.17 7.23
CA TYR A 248 1.74 7.18 8.10
C TYR A 248 2.56 7.48 9.35
N VAL A 249 2.96 6.44 10.10
CA VAL A 249 3.70 6.62 11.36
C VAL A 249 5.03 7.30 11.13
N ARG A 250 5.78 6.88 10.11
CA ARG A 250 7.13 7.38 9.82
C ARG A 250 7.13 8.77 9.22
N VAL A 251 6.23 9.05 8.26
CA VAL A 251 6.11 10.39 7.68
C VAL A 251 5.70 11.41 8.75
N LEU A 252 4.73 11.05 9.60
CA LEU A 252 4.30 11.94 10.68
C LEU A 252 5.41 12.22 11.70
N ASP A 253 6.22 11.21 12.04
CA ASP A 253 7.37 11.39 12.91
C ASP A 253 8.42 12.31 12.29
N GLY A 254 8.73 12.12 11.00
CA GLY A 254 9.59 13.00 10.21
C GLY A 254 9.12 14.46 10.22
N LEU A 255 7.83 14.70 9.95
CA LEU A 255 7.24 16.04 9.99
C LEU A 255 7.32 16.68 11.39
N ARG A 256 7.10 15.91 12.45
CA ARG A 256 7.26 16.39 13.84
C ARG A 256 8.71 16.73 14.18
N HIS A 257 9.66 15.96 13.66
CA HIS A 257 11.09 16.23 13.81
C HIS A 257 11.49 17.51 13.05
N LEU A 258 11.00 17.70 11.83
CA LEU A 258 11.21 18.92 11.05
C LEU A 258 10.64 20.15 11.76
N ASN A 259 9.41 20.07 12.27
CA ASN A 259 8.77 21.16 13.00
C ASN A 259 9.56 21.57 14.26
N ARG A 260 10.11 20.60 15.00
CA ARG A 260 10.99 20.88 16.15
C ARG A 260 12.29 21.57 15.75
N ARG A 261 12.89 21.16 14.62
CA ARG A 261 14.12 21.78 14.09
C ARG A 261 13.86 23.20 13.62
N ALA A 262 12.75 23.45 12.92
CA ALA A 262 12.38 24.79 12.48
C ALA A 262 12.28 25.78 13.66
N GLY A 263 11.60 25.39 14.73
CA GLY A 263 11.51 26.23 15.95
C GLY A 263 12.86 26.53 16.61
N SER A 264 13.86 25.64 16.49
CA SER A 264 15.20 25.90 17.02
C SER A 264 16.06 26.87 16.19
N TYR A 265 15.63 27.23 14.98
CA TYR A 265 16.30 28.26 14.16
C TYR A 265 15.70 29.66 14.35
N GLU A 266 14.54 29.76 15.03
CA GLU A 266 13.87 31.03 15.32
C GLU A 266 14.36 31.67 16.64
N ASP A 267 15.15 30.93 17.44
CA ASP A 267 15.84 31.36 18.66
C ASP A 267 17.33 31.69 18.40
#